data_AF-A0A2S1ZB47-F1
#
_entry.id   AF-A0A2S1ZB47-F1
#
_cell.length_a   1.000
_cell.length_b   1.000
_cell.length_c   1.000
_cell.angle_alpha   90.00
_cell.angle_beta   90.00
_cell.angle_gamma   90.00
#
_symmetry.space_group_name_H-M   'P 1'
#
loop_
_entity.id
_entity.type
_entity.pdbx_description
1 polymer ?
#
loop_
_entity_poly.entity_id
_entity_poly.type
_entity_poly.pdbx_seq_one_letter_code
_entity_poly.pdbx_strand_id
1 'polypeptide(L)'
;ECGSCVTINTTACAGLCQTQERAYRSPMAPYFQNTCNFRDWTYETVQLPGCAPGVDSSFTYPVALSCECSQCNTEITDCGAFSMQPSSCHTHAYY
;
A
#
# COMPACT_ATOMS: atom_id res chain seq x y z
N GLU A 1 8.24 -3.39 20.25
CA GLU A 1 7.49 -2.47 21.13
C GLU A 1 6.05 -2.87 21.46
N CYS A 2 5.38 -3.77 20.74
CA CYS A 2 4.12 -4.37 21.25
C CYS A 2 4.06 -5.92 21.17
N GLY A 3 5.10 -6.55 20.61
CA GLY A 3 5.34 -8.01 20.68
C GLY A 3 4.32 -8.91 19.98
N SER A 4 3.29 -8.36 19.33
CA SER A 4 2.19 -9.12 18.74
C SER A 4 1.83 -8.62 17.35
N CYS A 5 1.27 -9.54 16.54
CA CYS A 5 0.70 -9.25 15.24
C CYS A 5 -0.81 -9.06 15.39
N VAL A 6 -1.35 -8.04 14.73
CA VAL A 6 -2.79 -7.78 14.67
C VAL A 6 -3.23 -7.77 13.23
N THR A 7 -4.35 -8.43 12.95
CA THR A 7 -5.00 -8.38 11.65
C THR A 7 -6.05 -7.27 11.67
N ILE A 8 -5.95 -6.35 10.71
CA ILE A 8 -6.90 -5.24 10.54
C ILE A 8 -7.66 -5.48 9.23
N ASN A 9 -8.99 -5.44 9.29
CA ASN A 9 -9.82 -5.45 8.09
C ASN A 9 -9.87 -4.03 7.53
N THR A 10 -9.42 -3.85 6.28
CA THR A 10 -9.40 -2.56 5.59
C THR A 10 -9.75 -2.75 4.12
N THR A 11 -10.09 -1.66 3.42
CA THR A 11 -10.29 -1.65 1.97
C THR A 11 -9.02 -1.19 1.26
N ALA A 12 -8.70 -1.86 0.15
CA ALA A 12 -7.54 -1.57 -0.69
C ALA A 12 -7.91 -1.72 -2.18
N CYS A 13 -7.07 -1.18 -3.07
CA CYS A 13 -7.27 -1.26 -4.51
C CYS A 13 -6.64 -2.52 -5.09
N ALA A 14 -7.44 -3.32 -5.79
CA ALA A 14 -6.99 -4.48 -6.54
C ALA A 14 -7.87 -4.65 -7.78
N GLY A 15 -7.26 -4.92 -8.93
CA GLY A 15 -7.97 -5.06 -10.19
C GLY A 15 -7.05 -5.09 -11.40
N LEU A 16 -7.66 -5.11 -12.59
CA LEU A 16 -6.96 -5.09 -13.86
C LEU A 16 -7.11 -3.72 -14.52
N CYS A 17 -6.01 -3.19 -15.04
CA CYS A 17 -5.98 -1.96 -15.82
C CYS A 17 -5.50 -2.25 -17.24
N GLN A 18 -6.08 -1.55 -18.21
CA GLN A 18 -5.66 -1.66 -19.59
C GLN A 18 -4.27 -1.04 -19.76
N THR A 19 -3.35 -1.81 -20.33
CA THR A 19 -2.04 -1.33 -20.76
C THR A 19 -1.86 -1.65 -22.25
N GLN A 20 -1.07 -0.84 -22.94
CA GLN A 20 -0.77 -1.05 -24.34
C GLN A 20 0.72 -0.86 -24.55
N GLU A 21 1.39 -1.77 -25.24
CA GLU A 21 2.76 -1.55 -25.71
C GLU A 21 2.75 -0.98 -27.13
N ARG A 22 3.63 -0.01 -27.41
CA ARG A 22 3.75 0.53 -28.77
C ARG A 22 4.56 -0.42 -29.66
N ALA A 23 4.03 -0.69 -30.86
CA ALA A 23 4.76 -1.48 -31.87
C ALA A 23 6.09 -0.85 -32.29
N TYR A 24 6.16 0.49 -32.31
CA TYR A 24 7.39 1.24 -32.57
C TYR A 24 7.78 2.08 -31.35
N ARG A 25 9.00 1.87 -30.84
CA ARG A 25 9.56 2.61 -29.70
C ARG A 25 10.26 3.89 -30.18
N SER A 26 9.48 4.94 -30.41
CA SER A 26 10.03 6.27 -30.72
C SER A 26 10.53 6.98 -29.45
N PRO A 27 11.75 7.53 -29.43
CA PRO A 27 12.26 8.30 -28.30
C PRO A 27 11.57 9.66 -28.12
N MET A 28 10.81 10.15 -29.10
CA MET A 28 10.18 11.48 -29.06
C MET A 28 8.82 11.51 -28.34
N ALA A 29 8.20 10.36 -28.09
CA ALA A 29 6.84 10.31 -27.59
C ALA A 29 6.81 9.63 -26.23
N PRO A 30 6.45 10.33 -25.13
CA PRO A 30 6.43 9.74 -23.80
C PRO A 30 5.45 8.56 -23.75
N TYR A 31 5.82 7.53 -23.01
CA TYR A 31 5.05 6.32 -22.82
C TYR A 31 4.74 6.15 -21.33
N PHE A 32 3.47 5.96 -21.01
CA PHE A 32 3.00 5.80 -19.65
C PHE A 32 2.18 4.52 -19.54
N GLN A 33 2.31 3.84 -18.42
CA GLN A 33 1.48 2.68 -18.08
C GLN A 33 0.65 3.05 -16.86
N ASN A 34 -0.64 2.73 -16.92
CA ASN A 34 -1.54 2.93 -15.81
C ASN A 34 -1.62 1.64 -14.98
N THR A 35 -1.60 1.80 -13.68
CA THR A 35 -1.77 0.73 -12.69
C THR A 35 -3.03 1.00 -11.87
N CYS A 36 -3.52 -0.02 -11.16
CA CYS A 36 -4.64 0.18 -10.23
C CYS A 36 -4.10 0.87 -8.98
N ASN A 37 -4.54 2.11 -8.74
CA ASN A 37 -4.08 2.94 -7.62
C ASN A 37 -5.27 3.44 -6.79
N PHE A 38 -4.95 3.93 -5.58
CA PHE A 38 -5.86 4.76 -4.80
C PHE A 38 -6.14 6.05 -5.58
N ARG A 39 -7.43 6.40 -5.68
CA ARG A 39 -7.84 7.72 -6.16
C ARG A 39 -8.12 8.61 -4.96
N ASP A 40 -9.06 8.18 -4.12
CA ASP A 40 -9.38 8.81 -2.85
C ASP A 40 -9.15 7.81 -1.71
N TRP A 41 -8.53 8.27 -0.63
CA TRP A 41 -8.32 7.48 0.59
C TRP A 41 -8.45 8.35 1.83
N THR A 42 -8.66 7.70 2.96
CA THR A 42 -8.59 8.32 4.29
C THR A 42 -7.55 7.57 5.14
N TYR A 43 -7.23 8.13 6.30
CA TYR A 43 -6.46 7.45 7.32
C TYR A 43 -7.35 7.08 8.50
N GLU A 44 -7.14 5.89 9.02
CA GLU A 44 -7.74 5.42 10.27
C GLU A 44 -6.65 5.07 11.27
N THR A 45 -6.95 5.23 12.56
CA THR A 45 -6.02 4.94 13.65
C THR A 45 -6.61 3.89 14.58
N VAL A 46 -5.85 2.85 14.86
CA VAL A 46 -6.19 1.81 15.84
C VAL A 46 -5.19 1.80 16.99
N GLN A 47 -5.60 1.20 18.11
CA GLN A 47 -4.72 0.99 19.25
C GLN A 47 -4.21 -0.46 19.24
N LEU A 48 -2.89 -0.61 19.14
CA LEU A 48 -2.25 -1.92 19.17
C LEU A 48 -2.24 -2.50 20.60
N PRO A 49 -2.65 -3.76 20.79
CA PRO A 49 -2.54 -4.44 22.06
C PRO A 49 -1.09 -4.87 22.34
N GLY A 50 -0.76 -5.07 23.62
CA GLY A 50 0.52 -5.66 24.03
C GLY A 50 1.69 -4.67 24.15
N CYS A 51 1.45 -3.38 23.98
CA CYS A 51 2.47 -2.34 24.18
C CYS A 51 2.73 -2.12 25.68
N ALA A 52 3.98 -1.77 26.03
CA ALA A 52 4.37 -1.47 27.41
C ALA A 52 3.76 -0.14 27.91
N PRO A 53 3.57 0.05 29.23
CA PRO A 53 3.08 1.32 29.77
C PRO A 53 3.96 2.50 29.35
N GLY A 54 3.35 3.56 28.82
CA GLY A 54 4.04 4.76 28.36
C GLY A 54 4.53 4.72 26.91
N VAL A 55 4.35 3.60 26.20
CA VAL A 55 4.59 3.49 24.74
C VAL A 55 3.32 3.92 24.00
N ASP A 56 3.45 4.72 22.94
CA ASP A 56 2.33 5.04 22.06
C ASP A 56 1.94 3.82 21.23
N SER A 57 0.74 3.30 21.48
CA SER A 57 0.15 2.16 20.78
C SER A 57 -0.64 2.56 19.53
N SER A 58 -0.67 3.84 19.16
CA SER A 58 -1.41 4.30 17.99
C SER A 58 -0.76 3.85 16.69
N PHE A 59 -1.54 3.22 15.82
CA PHE A 59 -1.13 2.82 14.48
C PHE A 59 -2.11 3.36 13.45
N THR A 60 -1.59 4.11 12.48
CA THR A 60 -2.39 4.78 11.45
C THR A 60 -2.14 4.14 10.09
N TYR A 61 -3.20 3.76 9.38
CA TYR A 61 -3.14 3.09 8.08
C TYR A 61 -4.10 3.71 7.06
N PRO A 62 -3.82 3.59 5.76
CA PRO A 62 -4.70 4.09 4.71
C PRO A 62 -5.89 3.15 4.46
N VAL A 63 -7.03 3.74 4.11
CA VAL A 63 -8.28 3.05 3.74
C VAL A 63 -8.76 3.56 2.39
N ALA A 64 -8.88 2.67 1.40
CA ALA A 64 -9.34 3.04 0.07
C ALA A 64 -10.82 3.47 0.10
N LEU A 65 -11.11 4.67 -0.38
CA LEU A 65 -12.48 5.14 -0.63
C LEU A 65 -12.86 4.93 -2.10
N SER A 66 -11.90 5.10 -3.02
CA SER A 66 -12.08 4.87 -4.44
C SER A 66 -10.76 4.45 -5.10
N CYS A 67 -10.87 3.76 -6.24
CA CYS A 67 -9.72 3.28 -7.01
C CYS A 67 -9.81 3.76 -8.46
N GLU A 68 -8.67 3.92 -9.11
CA GLU A 68 -8.59 4.30 -10.52
C GLU A 68 -7.40 3.64 -11.23
N CYS A 69 -7.43 3.64 -12.56
CA CYS A 69 -6.29 3.28 -13.38
C CYS A 69 -5.53 4.54 -13.79
N SER A 70 -4.45 4.85 -13.08
CA SER A 70 -3.62 6.05 -13.28
C SER A 70 -2.13 5.72 -13.23
N GLN A 71 -1.28 6.70 -13.51
CA GLN A 71 0.16 6.53 -13.29
C GLN A 71 0.43 6.42 -11.77
N CYS A 72 1.27 5.47 -11.38
CA CYS A 72 1.65 5.32 -9.98
C CYS A 72 2.37 6.58 -9.47
N ASN A 73 1.88 7.15 -8.37
CA ASN A 73 2.49 8.31 -7.73
C ASN A 73 3.64 7.87 -6.82
N THR A 74 4.88 8.09 -7.27
CA THR A 74 6.10 7.69 -6.56
C THR A 74 6.39 8.48 -5.28
N GLU A 75 5.69 9.59 -5.03
CA GLU A 75 5.88 10.38 -3.80
C GLU A 75 5.19 9.74 -2.59
N ILE A 76 4.13 8.96 -2.82
CA ILE A 76 3.27 8.41 -1.77
C ILE A 76 3.08 6.90 -1.85
N THR A 77 3.53 6.27 -2.95
CA THR A 77 3.36 4.84 -3.20
C THR A 77 4.68 4.23 -3.66
N ASP A 78 5.01 3.05 -3.13
CA ASP A 78 6.12 2.23 -3.65
C ASP A 78 5.70 1.57 -4.97
N CYS A 79 6.20 2.12 -6.08
CA CYS A 79 5.83 1.71 -7.43
C CYS A 79 6.78 0.63 -7.95
N GLY A 80 6.29 -0.59 -8.14
CA GLY A 80 7.11 -1.68 -8.68
C GLY A 80 6.35 -3.00 -8.78
N ALA A 81 7.10 -4.06 -9.08
CA ALA A 81 6.57 -5.41 -8.92
C ALA A 81 6.33 -5.68 -7.42
N PHE A 82 5.31 -6.48 -7.09
CA PHE A 82 4.99 -6.84 -5.71
C PHE A 82 6.22 -7.37 -4.97
N SER A 83 6.69 -6.60 -3.99
CA SER A 83 7.91 -6.89 -3.21
C SER A 83 7.61 -7.65 -1.92
N MET A 84 6.37 -7.64 -1.42
CA MET A 84 5.96 -8.32 -0.19
C MET A 84 4.53 -8.87 -0.26
N GLN A 85 4.26 -9.96 0.45
CA GLN A 85 2.89 -10.41 0.71
C GLN A 85 2.23 -9.45 1.74
N PRO A 86 1.03 -8.90 1.47
CA PRO A 86 0.39 -7.90 2.35
C PRO A 86 0.16 -8.34 3.80
N SER A 87 0.24 -9.64 4.08
CA SER A 87 -0.11 -10.26 5.35
C SER A 87 1.08 -10.90 6.09
N SER A 88 2.33 -10.68 5.66
CA SER A 88 3.48 -11.19 6.40
C SER A 88 3.71 -10.35 7.66
N CYS A 89 3.48 -10.94 8.84
CA CYS A 89 3.86 -10.33 10.11
C CYS A 89 4.96 -11.16 10.79
N HIS A 90 6.06 -10.49 11.13
CA HIS A 90 7.16 -11.08 11.87
C HIS A 90 7.16 -10.54 13.29
N THR A 91 6.83 -11.40 14.26
CA THR A 91 7.07 -11.09 15.66
C THR A 91 8.57 -11.16 15.90
N HIS A 92 9.20 -10.02 16.17
CA HIS A 92 10.53 -10.02 16.77
C HIS A 92 10.37 -10.47 18.22
N ALA A 93 10.48 -11.79 18.46
CA ALA A 93 10.68 -12.32 19.78
C ALA A 93 12.08 -11.88 20.24
N TYR A 94 12.14 -10.77 20.98
CA TYR A 94 13.31 -10.48 21.78
C TYR A 94 13.42 -11.59 22.82
N TYR A 95 14.48 -12.40 22.73
CA TYR A 95 14.96 -13.23 23.84
C TYR A 95 15.50 -12.34 24.95
#